data_AF-J9FXJ0-F1
#
_entry.id   AF-J9FXJ0-F1
#
_cell.length_a   1.000
_cell.length_b   1.000
_cell.length_c   1.000
_cell.angle_alpha   90.00
_cell.angle_beta   90.00
_cell.angle_gamma   90.00
#
_symmetry.space_group_name_H-M   'P 1'
#
loop_
_entity.id
_entity.type
_entity.pdbx_description
1 polymer ?
#
loop_
_entity_poly.entity_id
_entity_poly.type
_entity_poly.pdbx_seq_one_letter_code
_entity_poly.pdbx_strand_id
1 'polypeptide(L)' 'MGLRAALIASFFLIGMCLLIVGWKMTGQLKGLGIMIVGLILLLTALMLYNKPFEDPKE' A
#
# COMPACT_ATOMS: atom_id res chain seq x y z
N MET A 1 -7.79 -13.26 -13.47
CA MET A 1 -8.24 -12.08 -12.68
C MET A 1 -8.11 -12.26 -11.17
N GLY A 2 -8.34 -13.46 -10.60
CA GLY A 2 -8.34 -13.68 -9.14
C GLY A 2 -7.02 -13.34 -8.41
N LEU A 3 -5.86 -13.79 -8.91
CA LEU A 3 -4.58 -13.58 -8.22
C LEU A 3 -4.20 -12.09 -8.11
N ARG A 4 -4.36 -11.33 -9.20
CA ARG A 4 -4.06 -9.89 -9.22
C ARG A 4 -4.96 -9.13 -8.26
N ALA A 5 -6.26 -9.40 -8.27
CA ALA A 5 -7.21 -8.80 -7.34
C ALA A 5 -6.90 -9.16 -5.89
N ALA A 6 -6.57 -10.43 -5.61
CA ALA A 6 -6.18 -10.89 -4.28
C ALA A 6 -4.90 -10.21 -3.78
N LEU A 7 -3.92 -9.99 -4.65
CA LEU A 7 -2.66 -9.31 -4.30
C LEU A 7 -2.90 -7.82 -4.01
N ILE A 8 -3.71 -7.12 -4.84
CA ILE A 8 -4.13 -5.74 -4.60
C ILE A 8 -4.85 -5.63 -3.25
N ALA A 9 -5.84 -6.50 -3.00
CA ALA A 9 -6.61 -6.49 -1.76
C ALA A 9 -5.73 -6.76 -0.53
N SER A 10 -4.80 -7.71 -0.62
CA SER A 10 -3.87 -8.03 0.47
C SER A 10 -2.97 -6.83 0.80
N PHE A 11 -2.33 -6.22 -0.21
CA PHE A 11 -1.49 -5.05 0.01
C PHE A 11 -2.28 -3.85 0.54
N PHE A 12 -3.50 -3.65 0.05
CA PHE A 12 -4.36 -2.57 0.52
C PHE A 12 -4.76 -2.73 2.00
N LEU A 13 -5.26 -3.90 2.38
CA LEU A 13 -5.69 -4.17 3.75
C LEU A 13 -4.53 -4.12 4.74
N ILE A 14 -3.39 -4.74 4.39
CA ILE A 14 -2.19 -4.71 5.23
C ILE A 14 -1.66 -3.27 5.34
N GLY A 15 -1.54 -2.56 4.22
CA GLY A 15 -1.08 -1.17 4.19
C GLY A 15 -1.94 -0.25 5.05
N MET A 16 -3.27 -0.36 4.95
CA MET A 16 -4.22 0.40 5.77
C MET A 16 -4.09 0.07 7.26
N CYS A 17 -3.97 -1.20 7.63
CA CYS A 17 -3.73 -1.62 9.01
C CYS A 17 -2.43 -1.00 9.56
N LEU A 18 -1.34 -1.00 8.78
CA LEU A 18 -0.08 -0.38 9.18
C LEU A 18 -0.22 1.13 9.37
N LEU A 19 -0.95 1.84 8.50
CA LEU A 19 -1.22 3.27 8.69
C LEU A 19 -1.96 3.54 10.00
N ILE A 20 -3.00 2.77 10.30
CA ILE A 20 -3.79 2.92 11.54
C ILE A 20 -2.91 2.64 12.77
N VAL A 21 -2.10 1.59 12.73
CA VAL A 21 -1.17 1.24 13.82
C VAL A 21 -0.11 2.33 14.01
N GLY A 22 0.53 2.76 12.93
CA GLY A 22 1.56 3.80 12.98
C GLY A 22 1.01 5.15 13.45
N TRP A 23 -0.21 5.51 13.04
CA TRP A 23 -0.89 6.72 13.49
C TRP A 23 -1.19 6.71 15.00
N LYS A 24 -1.56 5.55 15.56
CA LYS A 24 -1.72 5.39 17.02
C LYS A 24 -0.41 5.60 17.80
N MET A 25 0.74 5.63 17.13
CA MET A 25 2.06 5.88 17.71
C MET A 25 2.59 7.29 17.41
N THR A 26 1.69 8.26 17.20
CA THR A 26 2.03 9.67 16.92
C THR A 26 3.02 10.22 17.95
N GLY A 27 4.05 10.94 17.46
CA GLY A 27 5.16 11.45 18.27
C GLY A 27 6.34 10.48 18.41
N GLN A 28 6.23 9.26 17.88
CA GLN A 28 7.34 8.28 17.86
C GLN A 28 7.85 8.06 16.43
N LEU A 29 9.18 8.09 16.25
CA LEU A 29 9.82 7.79 14.95
C LEU A 29 9.47 6.38 14.43
N LYS A 30 9.26 5.43 15.35
CA LYS A 30 8.81 4.08 15.02
C LYS A 30 7.43 4.08 14.35
N GLY A 31 6.50 4.90 14.84
CA GLY A 31 5.18 5.07 14.24
C GLY A 31 5.28 5.58 12.82
N LEU A 32 6.12 6.61 12.59
CA LEU A 32 6.40 7.12 11.25
C LEU A 32 6.97 6.04 10.33
N GLY A 33 7.94 5.25 10.79
CA GLY A 33 8.51 4.14 10.01
C GLY A 33 7.46 3.12 9.58
N ILE A 34 6.55 2.74 10.48
CA ILE A 34 5.43 1.83 10.18
C ILE A 34 4.49 2.46 9.13
N MET A 35 4.19 3.74 9.26
CA MET A 35 3.34 4.44 8.29
C MET A 35 3.97 4.45 6.90
N ILE A 36 5.29 4.67 6.80
CA ILE A 36 6.01 4.64 5.51
C ILE A 36 5.92 3.26 4.87
N VAL A 37 6.11 2.18 5.65
CA VAL A 37 5.91 0.81 5.13
C VAL A 37 4.47 0.61 4.63
N GLY A 38 3.47 1.09 5.39
CA GLY A 38 2.07 1.07 4.98
C GLY A 38 1.82 1.80 3.66
N LEU A 39 2.41 3.00 3.49
CA LEU A 39 2.32 3.78 2.25
C LEU A 39 2.94 3.03 1.07
N ILE A 40 4.11 2.41 1.24
CA ILE A 40 4.76 1.63 0.16
C ILE A 40 3.84 0.49 -0.31
N LEU A 41 3.18 -0.22 0.61
CA LEU A 41 2.23 -1.27 0.26
C LEU A 41 1.01 -0.71 -0.49
N LEU A 42 0.46 0.42 -0.04
CA LEU A 42 -0.68 1.07 -0.71
C LEU A 42 -0.32 1.55 -2.12
N LEU A 43 0.86 2.16 -2.30
CA LEU A 43 1.36 2.57 -3.61
C LEU A 43 1.61 1.36 -4.50
N THR A 44 2.11 0.25 -3.96
CA THR A 44 2.30 -1.01 -4.72
C THR A 44 0.95 -1.58 -5.18
N ALA A 45 -0.08 -1.55 -4.32
CA ALA A 45 -1.44 -1.94 -4.68
C ALA A 45 -1.99 -1.06 -5.82
N LEU A 46 -1.77 0.25 -5.73
CA LEU A 46 -2.16 1.22 -6.75
C LEU A 46 -1.42 0.98 -8.09
N MET A 47 -0.11 0.75 -8.06
CA MET A 47 0.67 0.42 -9.26
C MET A 47 0.15 -0.86 -9.92
N LEU A 48 -0.12 -1.90 -9.13
CA LEU A 48 -0.66 -3.15 -9.66
C LEU A 48 -2.07 -2.97 -10.22
N TYR A 49 -2.88 -2.08 -9.65
CA TYR A 49 -4.18 -1.69 -10.20
C TYR A 49 -4.04 -0.91 -11.51
N ASN A 50 -3.07 0.01 -11.60
CA ASN A 50 -2.87 0.89 -12.74
C ASN A 50 -2.21 0.23 -13.95
N LYS A 51 -1.47 -0.88 -13.77
CA LYS A 51 -0.76 -1.59 -14.84
C LYS A 51 -1.50 -1.79 -16.20
N PRO A 52 -2.79 -2.17 -16.27
CA PRO A 52 -3.52 -2.32 -17.54
C PRO A 52 -3.96 -1.00 -18.17
N PHE A 53 -3.82 0.11 -17.45
CA PHE A 53 -4.12 1.46 -17.89
C PHE A 53 -2.84 2.26 -18.20
N GLU A 54 -1.66 1.63 -18.14
CA GLU A 54 -0.42 2.27 -18.59
C GLU A 54 -0.50 2.43 -20.11
N ASP A 55 -0.39 3.68 -20.58
CA ASP A 55 -0.21 3.97 -22.00
C ASP A 55 1.06 3.28 -22.53
N PRO A 56 1.13 2.97 -23.84
CA PRO A 56 2.34 2.48 -24.46
C PRO A 56 3.51 3.39 -24.09
N LYS A 57 4.59 2.80 -23.55
CA LYS A 57 5.83 3.56 -23.31
C LYS A 57 6.41 3.90 -24.69
N GLU A 58 6.39 5.19 -25.01
CA GLU A 58 7.06 5.80 -26.16
C GLU A 58 8.56 5.46 -26.19
#